data_AF-A0A1A8KE31-F1
#
_entry.id   AF-A0A1A8KE31-F1
#
_cell.length_a   1.000
_cell.length_b   1.000
_cell.length_c   1.000
_cell.angle_alpha   90.00
_cell.angle_beta   90.00
_cell.angle_gamma   90.00
#
_symmetry.space_group_name_H-M   'P 1'
#
loop_
_entity.id
_entity.type
_entity.pdbx_description
1 polymer ?
#
loop_
_entity_poly.entity_id
_entity_poly.type
_entity_poly.pdbx_seq_one_letter_code
_entity_poly.pdbx_strand_id
1 'polypeptide(L)'
;MPTMRHTYTVTVPEEAPPAALPFLNKEIRRKGSMSGSVLVSTFVGLLINQAKNSKSAHGLVGLKNLGNTCFMNSILQCLSNTQSLRDYCLHNSHRRDLNNNSRTNTALMEEFAKLIQTMWTSSSSEAVSPSEFKTQIQRYAPRFVGYNQQDAQEFLRFLLDGLHNEVNRVTVRPRGTVEDFDHLQDEEKGKKMWSKYLEREDSKIVDLFVGQLKSSLTCSHCGFRSTVFDPFWDLSLPIAKKGYGEVSLMDCMRLFTKEDILDGDEKPTCYRCKARRRCTKKFTVQKFPKILVLHLKRFSEARRTSKLSTFVHFPMKDLDLREFASDNSTNAVYNLYAVSNHSGTTMGGHYTAYCRNPSSGEWYTFNDSRVTPMSSSQVRSSDAYVLFYELASSLRM
;
A
#
# COMPACT_ATOMS: atom_id res chain seq x y z
N MET A 1 -35.08 -9.59 -4.39
CA MET A 1 -36.23 -9.86 -5.28
C MET A 1 -36.46 -8.63 -6.17
N PRO A 2 -36.97 -8.76 -7.40
CA PRO A 2 -36.96 -9.92 -8.29
C PRO A 2 -36.22 -9.66 -9.62
N THR A 3 -36.21 -10.69 -10.46
CA THR A 3 -35.56 -10.83 -11.77
C THR A 3 -36.00 -9.86 -12.88
N MET A 4 -35.07 -9.56 -13.81
CA MET A 4 -35.39 -9.53 -15.25
C MET A 4 -34.29 -10.22 -16.07
N ARG A 5 -34.69 -11.17 -16.94
CA ARG A 5 -33.86 -11.77 -17.99
C ARG A 5 -34.01 -10.94 -19.26
N HIS A 6 -32.95 -10.66 -20.00
CA HIS A 6 -33.02 -10.37 -21.44
C HIS A 6 -31.86 -11.10 -22.16
N THR A 7 -32.22 -11.93 -23.14
CA THR A 7 -31.32 -12.69 -24.01
C THR A 7 -31.03 -11.91 -25.30
N TYR A 8 -29.77 -11.87 -25.74
CA TYR A 8 -29.43 -11.53 -27.12
C TYR A 8 -28.33 -12.43 -27.68
N THR A 9 -28.42 -12.67 -28.98
CA THR A 9 -27.76 -13.76 -29.71
C THR A 9 -26.39 -13.34 -30.25
N VAL A 10 -25.47 -14.32 -30.35
CA VAL A 10 -24.13 -14.15 -30.92
C VAL A 10 -24.18 -14.23 -32.44
N THR A 11 -23.42 -13.38 -33.13
CA THR A 11 -23.02 -13.56 -34.54
C THR A 11 -21.50 -13.46 -34.67
N VAL A 12 -20.93 -14.35 -35.48
CA VAL A 12 -19.49 -14.49 -35.76
C VAL A 12 -19.28 -14.37 -37.27
N PRO A 13 -18.20 -13.70 -37.70
CA PRO A 13 -17.39 -14.16 -38.83
C PRO A 13 -15.91 -14.26 -38.40
N GLU A 14 -15.31 -15.45 -38.35
CA GLU A 14 -14.81 -16.29 -39.47
C GLU A 14 -13.41 -15.86 -39.94
N GLU A 15 -12.43 -16.78 -39.77
CA GLU A 15 -11.01 -16.61 -40.10
C GLU A 15 -10.71 -16.98 -41.56
N ALA A 16 -9.60 -16.49 -42.13
CA ALA A 16 -8.60 -17.25 -42.91
C ALA A 16 -7.45 -16.32 -43.44
N PRO A 17 -6.30 -16.83 -43.96
CA PRO A 17 -5.28 -17.56 -43.20
C PRO A 17 -3.85 -16.99 -43.58
N PRO A 18 -2.67 -17.68 -43.59
CA PRO A 18 -1.38 -17.02 -43.30
C PRO A 18 -0.40 -16.89 -44.49
N ALA A 19 0.69 -16.11 -44.32
CA ALA A 19 1.78 -16.01 -45.30
C ALA A 19 3.21 -15.99 -44.69
N ALA A 20 3.98 -16.98 -45.12
CA ALA A 20 5.41 -17.30 -44.99
C ALA A 20 6.47 -16.24 -44.61
N LEU A 21 7.46 -16.72 -43.83
CA LEU A 21 8.86 -16.24 -43.77
C LEU A 21 9.67 -16.65 -45.02
N PRO A 22 10.80 -15.98 -45.27
CA PRO A 22 12.02 -16.72 -45.63
C PRO A 22 13.26 -16.34 -44.79
N PHE A 23 14.12 -17.33 -44.58
CA PHE A 23 15.52 -17.21 -44.12
C PHE A 23 16.41 -16.64 -45.24
N LEU A 24 17.62 -16.09 -44.94
CA LEU A 24 18.89 -16.86 -44.99
C LEU A 24 20.18 -16.02 -44.81
N ASN A 25 21.13 -16.62 -44.09
CA ASN A 25 22.60 -16.53 -44.16
C ASN A 25 23.45 -15.34 -43.66
N LYS A 26 24.59 -15.77 -43.07
CA LYS A 26 25.76 -14.99 -42.63
C LYS A 26 26.80 -14.91 -43.76
N GLU A 27 27.66 -13.90 -43.71
CA GLU A 27 29.07 -14.07 -44.10
C GLU A 27 30.01 -13.47 -43.06
N ILE A 28 31.21 -14.05 -42.98
CA ILE A 28 32.31 -13.66 -42.07
C ILE A 28 33.51 -13.30 -42.94
N ARG A 29 34.12 -12.12 -42.74
CA ARG A 29 35.44 -11.82 -43.34
C ARG A 29 36.36 -11.07 -42.36
N ARG A 30 37.67 -11.32 -42.50
CA ARG A 30 38.70 -11.07 -41.47
C ARG A 30 39.41 -9.71 -41.61
N LYS A 31 39.77 -9.15 -40.43
CA LYS A 31 40.96 -8.35 -40.05
C LYS A 31 41.46 -7.20 -40.96
N GLY A 32 41.55 -6.02 -40.35
CA GLY A 32 42.42 -4.90 -40.72
C GLY A 32 42.98 -4.19 -39.46
N SER A 33 43.98 -3.31 -39.61
CA SER A 33 44.79 -2.71 -38.54
C SER A 33 45.22 -1.27 -38.94
N MET A 34 45.59 -0.32 -38.08
CA MET A 34 45.83 -0.24 -36.62
C MET A 34 45.27 1.08 -36.06
N SER A 35 45.24 1.30 -34.73
CA SER A 35 45.73 2.56 -34.12
C SER A 35 45.85 2.51 -32.59
N GLY A 36 46.90 3.14 -32.04
CA GLY A 36 47.24 3.17 -30.61
C GLY A 36 46.45 4.15 -29.74
N SER A 37 45.45 4.86 -30.27
CA SER A 37 44.64 5.84 -29.51
C SER A 37 43.50 5.24 -28.68
N VAL A 38 43.22 3.93 -28.81
CA VAL A 38 42.06 3.28 -28.17
C VAL A 38 42.29 2.95 -26.69
N LEU A 39 43.53 2.87 -26.23
CA LEU A 39 43.89 2.39 -24.88
C LEU A 39 43.33 3.22 -23.71
N VAL A 40 43.10 4.52 -23.90
CA VAL A 40 42.48 5.37 -22.84
C VAL A 40 40.97 5.10 -22.75
N SER A 41 40.31 4.82 -23.88
CA SER A 41 38.88 4.50 -23.92
C SER A 41 38.58 3.11 -23.35
N THR A 42 39.46 2.12 -23.57
CA THR A 42 39.28 0.77 -23.00
C THR A 42 39.52 0.70 -21.49
N PHE A 43 40.36 1.54 -20.89
CA PHE A 43 40.50 1.56 -19.42
C PHE A 43 39.27 2.16 -18.72
N VAL A 44 38.70 3.26 -19.25
CA VAL A 44 37.42 3.81 -18.76
C VAL A 44 36.29 2.80 -19.03
N GLY A 45 36.27 2.16 -20.21
CA GLY A 45 35.33 1.10 -20.56
C GLY A 45 35.44 -0.15 -19.67
N LEU A 46 36.64 -0.54 -19.21
CA LEU A 46 36.83 -1.65 -18.27
C LEU A 46 36.38 -1.29 -16.86
N LEU A 47 36.65 -0.08 -16.38
CA LEU A 47 36.15 0.38 -15.08
C LEU A 47 34.61 0.50 -15.07
N ILE A 48 34.01 0.92 -16.18
CA ILE A 48 32.54 0.92 -16.36
C ILE A 48 31.99 -0.51 -16.48
N ASN A 49 32.71 -1.45 -17.10
CA ASN A 49 32.26 -2.86 -17.18
C ASN A 49 32.53 -3.68 -15.91
N GLN A 50 33.51 -3.34 -15.07
CA GLN A 50 33.68 -3.97 -13.75
C GLN A 50 32.57 -3.57 -12.76
N ALA A 51 31.90 -2.43 -12.99
CA ALA A 51 30.64 -2.11 -12.33
C ALA A 51 29.42 -2.92 -12.84
N LYS A 52 29.55 -3.67 -13.94
CA LYS A 52 28.49 -4.58 -14.45
C LYS A 52 28.53 -5.98 -13.83
N ASN A 53 28.94 -6.07 -12.57
CA ASN A 53 28.50 -7.17 -11.70
C ASN A 53 27.22 -6.78 -10.94
N SER A 54 26.37 -5.94 -11.55
CA SER A 54 25.01 -5.70 -11.09
C SER A 54 24.24 -7.02 -11.18
N LYS A 55 23.87 -7.57 -10.02
CA LYS A 55 22.76 -8.54 -9.93
C LYS A 55 21.63 -8.00 -10.81
N SER A 56 21.11 -8.80 -11.75
CA SER A 56 20.02 -8.35 -12.62
C SER A 56 18.89 -7.81 -11.75
N ALA A 57 18.50 -6.55 -11.98
CA ALA A 57 17.53 -5.89 -11.12
C ALA A 57 16.13 -6.46 -11.40
N HIS A 58 15.79 -7.54 -10.70
CA HIS A 58 14.48 -8.16 -10.72
C HIS A 58 13.40 -7.20 -10.20
N GLY A 59 12.14 -7.42 -10.60
CA GLY A 59 11.01 -6.57 -10.19
C GLY A 59 10.84 -5.27 -10.98
N LEU A 60 11.67 -5.02 -12.01
CA LEU A 60 11.58 -3.83 -12.87
C LEU A 60 10.64 -4.04 -14.07
N VAL A 61 9.43 -4.52 -13.80
CA VAL A 61 8.45 -4.92 -14.81
C VAL A 61 7.21 -4.04 -14.73
N GLY A 62 6.78 -3.49 -15.87
CA GLY A 62 5.56 -2.66 -15.97
C GLY A 62 4.27 -3.49 -15.93
N LEU A 63 3.14 -2.83 -15.69
CA LEU A 63 1.80 -3.44 -15.73
C LEU A 63 0.93 -2.79 -16.81
N LYS A 64 0.37 -3.58 -17.71
CA LYS A 64 -0.51 -3.08 -18.79
C LYS A 64 -1.73 -2.40 -18.17
N ASN A 65 -2.10 -1.22 -18.66
CA ASN A 65 -3.35 -0.56 -18.28
C ASN A 65 -4.51 -1.24 -19.02
N LEU A 66 -5.48 -1.75 -18.27
CA LEU A 66 -6.63 -2.50 -18.78
C LEU A 66 -7.88 -1.61 -18.93
N GLY A 67 -7.68 -0.30 -19.11
CA GLY A 67 -8.73 0.72 -19.15
C GLY A 67 -8.95 1.37 -17.79
N ASN A 68 -8.37 2.56 -17.59
CA ASN A 68 -8.42 3.35 -16.35
C ASN A 68 -7.88 2.63 -15.09
N THR A 69 -7.04 1.60 -15.25
CA THR A 69 -6.56 0.77 -14.12
C THR A 69 -5.25 1.24 -13.48
N CYS A 70 -4.80 2.47 -13.75
CA CYS A 70 -3.55 2.99 -13.20
C CYS A 70 -3.54 3.04 -11.66
N PHE A 71 -4.70 3.25 -11.01
CA PHE A 71 -4.86 3.17 -9.55
C PHE A 71 -4.46 1.78 -9.02
N MET A 72 -4.93 0.72 -9.70
CA MET A 72 -4.61 -0.67 -9.39
C MET A 72 -3.13 -0.96 -9.64
N ASN A 73 -2.61 -0.55 -10.80
CA ASN A 73 -1.21 -0.75 -11.16
C ASN A 73 -0.26 -0.07 -10.16
N SER A 74 -0.56 1.15 -9.73
CA SER A 74 0.25 1.88 -8.73
C SER A 74 0.32 1.13 -7.40
N ILE A 75 -0.82 0.67 -6.88
CA ILE A 75 -0.89 -0.07 -5.62
C ILE A 75 -0.20 -1.45 -5.74
N LEU A 76 -0.41 -2.16 -6.84
CA LEU A 76 0.27 -3.45 -7.10
C LEU A 76 1.79 -3.28 -7.12
N GLN A 77 2.32 -2.21 -7.71
CA GLN A 77 3.76 -1.92 -7.71
C GLN A 77 4.30 -1.60 -6.31
N CYS A 78 3.55 -0.86 -5.49
CA CYS A 78 3.91 -0.59 -4.09
C CYS A 78 3.93 -1.88 -3.25
N LEU A 79 2.90 -2.72 -3.37
CA LEU A 79 2.82 -4.02 -2.68
C LEU A 79 3.87 -5.01 -3.19
N SER A 80 4.17 -5.01 -4.48
CA SER A 80 5.22 -5.84 -5.11
C SER A 80 6.63 -5.53 -4.58
N ASN A 81 6.90 -4.27 -4.23
CA ASN A 81 8.16 -3.86 -3.60
C ASN A 81 8.12 -3.99 -2.06
N THR A 82 7.01 -4.44 -1.47
CA THR A 82 6.92 -4.73 -0.02
C THR A 82 7.60 -6.07 0.28
N GLN A 83 8.90 -6.05 0.60
CA GLN A 83 9.75 -7.24 0.65
C GLN A 83 9.13 -8.45 1.38
N SER A 84 8.61 -8.27 2.60
CA SER A 84 8.06 -9.39 3.38
C SER A 84 6.76 -9.99 2.81
N LEU A 85 6.01 -9.24 2.00
CA LEU A 85 4.82 -9.71 1.28
C LEU A 85 5.22 -10.39 -0.03
N ARG A 86 6.16 -9.77 -0.76
CA ARG A 86 6.78 -10.34 -1.97
C ARG A 86 7.36 -11.71 -1.69
N ASP A 87 8.22 -11.83 -0.68
CA ASP A 87 8.93 -13.06 -0.35
C ASP A 87 7.95 -14.18 0.10
N TYR A 88 6.82 -13.82 0.70
CA TYR A 88 5.72 -14.76 1.04
C TYR A 88 4.99 -15.30 -0.21
N CYS A 89 4.91 -14.50 -1.28
CA CYS A 89 4.42 -14.93 -2.59
C CYS A 89 5.47 -15.80 -3.31
N LEU A 90 6.73 -15.34 -3.40
CA LEU A 90 7.81 -16.02 -4.11
C LEU A 90 8.13 -17.41 -3.51
N HIS A 91 8.17 -17.53 -2.19
CA HIS A 91 8.42 -18.81 -1.51
C HIS A 91 7.16 -19.70 -1.39
N ASN A 92 6.08 -19.39 -2.12
CA ASN A 92 4.80 -20.12 -2.08
C ASN A 92 4.20 -20.33 -0.67
N SER A 93 4.61 -19.50 0.31
CA SER A 93 4.23 -19.69 1.72
C SER A 93 2.74 -19.48 1.95
N HIS A 94 2.10 -18.63 1.14
CA HIS A 94 0.65 -18.38 1.12
C HIS A 94 -0.18 -19.64 0.89
N ARG A 95 0.33 -20.64 0.15
CA ARG A 95 -0.42 -21.86 -0.17
C ARG A 95 -0.69 -22.72 1.07
N ARG A 96 0.16 -22.62 2.11
CA ARG A 96 -0.08 -23.27 3.42
C ARG A 96 -1.25 -22.63 4.16
N ASP A 97 -1.36 -21.31 4.11
CA ASP A 97 -2.41 -20.56 4.79
C ASP A 97 -3.75 -20.72 4.02
N LEU A 98 -3.73 -20.72 2.68
CA LEU A 98 -4.89 -21.01 1.83
C LEU A 98 -5.48 -22.41 2.06
N ASN A 99 -4.64 -23.45 2.15
CA ASN A 99 -5.11 -24.84 2.32
C ASN A 99 -5.92 -25.05 3.61
N ASN A 100 -5.76 -24.17 4.61
CA ASN A 100 -6.52 -24.22 5.86
C ASN A 100 -7.91 -23.58 5.74
N ASN A 101 -8.16 -22.76 4.71
CA ASN A 101 -9.35 -21.90 4.61
C ASN A 101 -10.21 -22.24 3.38
N SER A 102 -10.90 -23.39 3.44
CA SER A 102 -11.75 -23.91 2.35
C SER A 102 -13.07 -23.15 2.11
N ARG A 103 -13.22 -21.92 2.62
CA ARG A 103 -14.52 -21.21 2.70
C ARG A 103 -14.67 -20.08 1.69
N THR A 104 -13.60 -19.66 1.01
CA THR A 104 -13.60 -18.55 0.04
C THR A 104 -13.70 -19.06 -1.41
N ASN A 105 -14.74 -18.64 -2.13
CA ASN A 105 -14.96 -18.98 -3.56
C ASN A 105 -14.18 -18.09 -4.54
N THR A 106 -13.18 -17.34 -4.06
CA THR A 106 -12.28 -16.49 -4.85
C THR A 106 -10.86 -17.05 -4.82
N ALA A 107 -10.07 -16.69 -5.82
CA ALA A 107 -8.66 -17.06 -5.93
C ALA A 107 -7.75 -15.80 -5.94
N LEU A 108 -8.11 -14.79 -5.16
CA LEU A 108 -7.48 -13.47 -5.20
C LEU A 108 -6.02 -13.50 -4.76
N MET A 109 -5.70 -14.22 -3.68
CA MET A 109 -4.34 -14.40 -3.18
C MET A 109 -3.49 -15.23 -4.14
N GLU A 110 -4.07 -16.26 -4.77
CA GLU A 110 -3.37 -17.10 -5.75
C GLU A 110 -3.02 -16.29 -7.01
N GLU A 111 -3.96 -15.53 -7.58
CA GLU A 111 -3.68 -14.66 -8.74
C GLU A 111 -2.79 -13.46 -8.39
N PHE A 112 -2.90 -12.90 -7.18
CA PHE A 112 -1.95 -11.90 -6.68
C PHE A 112 -0.54 -12.49 -6.58
N ALA A 113 -0.39 -13.67 -5.97
CA ALA A 113 0.90 -14.32 -5.82
C ALA A 113 1.54 -14.69 -7.17
N LYS A 114 0.77 -15.20 -8.13
CA LYS A 114 1.21 -15.44 -9.52
C LYS A 114 1.68 -14.16 -10.21
N LEU A 115 0.96 -13.06 -10.02
CA LEU A 115 1.37 -11.76 -10.58
C LEU A 115 2.69 -11.28 -9.98
N ILE A 116 2.84 -11.34 -8.65
CA ILE A 116 4.11 -11.02 -7.97
C ILE A 116 5.24 -11.95 -8.45
N GLN A 117 5.00 -13.26 -8.57
CA GLN A 117 5.97 -14.20 -9.09
C GLN A 117 6.42 -13.81 -10.51
N THR A 118 5.48 -13.58 -11.42
CA THR A 118 5.79 -13.13 -12.80
C THR A 118 6.62 -11.84 -12.82
N MET A 119 6.25 -10.83 -12.03
CA MET A 119 6.97 -9.55 -11.97
C MET A 119 8.41 -9.67 -11.48
N TRP A 120 8.71 -10.65 -10.61
CA TRP A 120 10.03 -10.82 -9.99
C TRP A 120 10.88 -11.94 -10.60
N THR A 121 10.30 -12.89 -11.32
CA THR A 121 11.04 -13.98 -12.01
C THR A 121 11.17 -13.79 -13.52
N SER A 122 10.38 -12.90 -14.14
CA SER A 122 10.50 -12.60 -15.57
C SER A 122 11.91 -12.10 -15.93
N SER A 123 12.51 -12.73 -16.93
CA SER A 123 13.71 -12.23 -17.63
C SER A 123 13.37 -11.25 -18.76
N SER A 124 12.09 -11.10 -19.10
CA SER A 124 11.60 -10.14 -20.09
C SER A 124 11.35 -8.77 -19.45
N SER A 125 11.70 -7.71 -20.18
CA SER A 125 11.38 -6.32 -19.86
C SER A 125 9.98 -5.90 -20.34
N GLU A 126 9.21 -6.81 -20.94
CA GLU A 126 7.83 -6.53 -21.37
C GLU A 126 6.87 -6.38 -20.18
N ALA A 127 5.90 -5.49 -20.33
CA ALA A 127 4.88 -5.27 -19.31
C ALA A 127 3.91 -6.46 -19.18
N VAL A 128 3.58 -6.84 -17.95
CA VAL A 128 2.68 -7.95 -17.62
C VAL A 128 1.23 -7.49 -17.62
N SER A 129 0.30 -8.35 -18.02
CA SER A 129 -1.16 -8.10 -17.94
C SER A 129 -1.70 -8.55 -16.58
N PRO A 130 -2.24 -7.65 -15.72
CA PRO A 130 -2.90 -8.03 -14.47
C PRO A 130 -4.36 -8.47 -14.67
N SER A 131 -4.71 -9.08 -15.81
CA SER A 131 -6.10 -9.37 -16.21
C SER A 131 -6.78 -10.42 -15.33
N GLU A 132 -6.10 -11.53 -15.03
CA GLU A 132 -6.66 -12.57 -14.15
C GLU A 132 -6.85 -12.06 -12.72
N PHE A 133 -5.87 -11.31 -12.21
CA PHE A 133 -5.99 -10.60 -10.95
C PHE A 133 -7.16 -9.60 -10.95
N LYS A 134 -7.34 -8.79 -12.02
CA LYS A 134 -8.49 -7.87 -12.18
C LYS A 134 -9.82 -8.63 -12.10
N THR A 135 -9.91 -9.81 -12.71
CA THR A 135 -11.10 -10.67 -12.63
C THR A 135 -11.39 -11.11 -11.19
N GLN A 136 -10.39 -11.52 -10.39
CA GLN A 136 -10.63 -11.94 -9.01
C GLN A 136 -10.98 -10.78 -8.08
N ILE A 137 -10.27 -9.64 -8.14
CA ILE A 137 -10.57 -8.50 -7.25
C ILE A 137 -11.95 -7.88 -7.56
N GLN A 138 -12.43 -7.98 -8.79
CA GLN A 138 -13.79 -7.56 -9.18
C GLN A 138 -14.88 -8.54 -8.72
N ARG A 139 -14.57 -9.83 -8.53
CA ARG A 139 -15.47 -10.78 -7.87
C ARG A 139 -15.54 -10.54 -6.37
N TYR A 140 -14.39 -10.25 -5.74
CA TYR A 140 -14.33 -9.93 -4.31
C TYR A 140 -15.01 -8.60 -3.97
N ALA A 141 -14.72 -7.55 -4.75
CA ALA A 141 -15.24 -6.20 -4.57
C ALA A 141 -15.90 -5.70 -5.89
N PRO A 142 -17.21 -6.01 -6.11
CA PRO A 142 -17.93 -5.67 -7.33
C PRO A 142 -17.92 -4.19 -7.73
N ARG A 143 -17.63 -3.28 -6.80
CA ARG A 143 -17.46 -1.84 -7.07
C ARG A 143 -16.35 -1.50 -8.08
N PHE A 144 -15.37 -2.40 -8.25
CA PHE A 144 -14.28 -2.21 -9.21
C PHE A 144 -14.62 -2.74 -10.61
N VAL A 145 -15.80 -3.36 -10.82
CA VAL A 145 -16.24 -3.87 -12.13
C VAL A 145 -16.23 -2.76 -13.18
N GLY A 146 -15.87 -3.13 -14.41
CA GLY A 146 -15.77 -2.22 -15.54
C GLY A 146 -14.41 -1.52 -15.64
N TYR A 147 -14.45 -0.25 -16.05
CA TYR A 147 -13.31 0.54 -16.56
C TYR A 147 -13.39 2.02 -16.11
N ASN A 148 -14.00 2.28 -14.96
CA ASN A 148 -14.02 3.62 -14.36
C ASN A 148 -12.73 3.87 -13.57
N GLN A 149 -12.33 5.14 -13.45
CA GLN A 149 -11.29 5.53 -12.50
C GLN A 149 -11.79 5.36 -11.06
N GLN A 150 -10.86 5.06 -10.14
CA GLN A 150 -11.16 4.71 -8.75
C GLN A 150 -10.10 5.31 -7.82
N ASP A 151 -10.40 5.34 -6.53
CA ASP A 151 -9.45 5.75 -5.51
C ASP A 151 -8.43 4.64 -5.21
N ALA A 152 -7.14 4.99 -5.18
CA ALA A 152 -6.07 4.02 -4.94
C ALA A 152 -5.98 3.56 -3.47
N GLN A 153 -6.31 4.41 -2.49
CA GLN A 153 -6.34 4.00 -1.08
C GLN A 153 -7.53 3.09 -0.81
N GLU A 154 -8.67 3.38 -1.41
CA GLU A 154 -9.85 2.53 -1.31
C GLU A 154 -9.59 1.15 -1.94
N PHE A 155 -9.00 1.13 -3.14
CA PHE A 155 -8.55 -0.12 -3.78
C PHE A 155 -7.57 -0.91 -2.90
N LEU A 156 -6.58 -0.24 -2.30
CA LEU A 156 -5.63 -0.87 -1.38
C LEU A 156 -6.35 -1.54 -0.20
N ARG A 157 -7.34 -0.87 0.41
CA ARG A 157 -8.07 -1.42 1.56
C ARG A 157 -8.87 -2.68 1.21
N PHE A 158 -9.60 -2.66 0.09
CA PHE A 158 -10.33 -3.85 -0.37
C PHE A 158 -9.39 -4.98 -0.79
N LEU A 159 -8.23 -4.66 -1.38
CA LEU A 159 -7.23 -5.66 -1.73
C LEU A 159 -6.62 -6.32 -0.48
N LEU A 160 -6.15 -5.53 0.49
CA LEU A 160 -5.55 -6.09 1.72
C LEU A 160 -6.56 -6.92 2.52
N ASP A 161 -7.82 -6.47 2.61
CA ASP A 161 -8.91 -7.21 3.25
C ASP A 161 -9.21 -8.54 2.50
N GLY A 162 -9.28 -8.53 1.17
CA GLY A 162 -9.49 -9.75 0.38
C GLY A 162 -8.34 -10.75 0.48
N LEU A 163 -7.08 -10.29 0.37
CA LEU A 163 -5.90 -11.13 0.58
C LEU A 163 -5.88 -11.71 2.00
N HIS A 164 -6.24 -10.91 3.00
CA HIS A 164 -6.33 -11.36 4.38
C HIS A 164 -7.40 -12.43 4.57
N ASN A 165 -8.63 -12.21 4.09
CA ASN A 165 -9.75 -13.11 4.31
C ASN A 165 -9.54 -14.49 3.65
N GLU A 166 -8.77 -14.57 2.56
CA GLU A 166 -8.36 -15.86 1.98
C GLU A 166 -7.25 -16.55 2.79
N VAL A 167 -6.24 -15.83 3.30
CA VAL A 167 -5.12 -16.41 4.10
C VAL A 167 -5.31 -16.32 5.62
N ASN A 168 -6.54 -16.12 6.11
CA ASN A 168 -6.81 -16.04 7.55
C ASN A 168 -6.66 -17.44 8.18
N ARG A 169 -5.77 -17.52 9.17
CA ARG A 169 -5.45 -18.72 9.97
C ARG A 169 -6.61 -19.09 10.90
N VAL A 170 -7.49 -18.12 11.24
CA VAL A 170 -8.72 -18.34 12.00
C VAL A 170 -9.84 -18.83 11.08
N THR A 171 -10.03 -20.16 11.04
CA THR A 171 -11.06 -20.82 10.21
C THR A 171 -12.47 -20.75 10.83
N VAL A 172 -12.56 -20.56 12.15
CA VAL A 172 -13.80 -20.47 12.93
C VAL A 172 -13.69 -19.28 13.89
N ARG A 173 -14.31 -18.15 13.55
CA ARG A 173 -14.34 -16.97 14.41
C ARG A 173 -15.20 -17.25 15.67
N PRO A 174 -14.70 -16.98 16.90
CA PRO A 174 -15.45 -17.22 18.13
C PRO A 174 -16.71 -16.34 18.22
N ARG A 175 -17.74 -16.83 18.93
CA ARG A 175 -18.93 -16.01 19.26
C ARG A 175 -18.49 -14.84 20.15
N GLY A 176 -19.09 -13.67 19.97
CA GLY A 176 -18.69 -12.47 20.71
C GLY A 176 -19.10 -12.55 22.18
N THR A 177 -18.11 -12.60 23.09
CA THR A 177 -18.31 -12.31 24.51
C THR A 177 -18.18 -10.80 24.74
N VAL A 178 -19.22 -10.19 25.32
CA VAL A 178 -19.15 -8.82 25.82
C VAL A 178 -18.47 -8.88 27.19
N GLU A 179 -17.16 -8.67 27.21
CA GLU A 179 -16.39 -8.52 28.45
C GLU A 179 -16.10 -7.03 28.67
N ASP A 180 -16.37 -6.57 29.89
CA ASP A 180 -16.00 -5.23 30.32
C ASP A 180 -14.53 -5.23 30.78
N PHE A 181 -13.73 -4.35 30.18
CA PHE A 181 -12.32 -4.15 30.50
C PHE A 181 -12.04 -2.78 31.12
N ASP A 182 -13.05 -1.97 31.47
CA ASP A 182 -12.87 -0.64 32.07
C ASP A 182 -12.27 -0.68 33.49
N HIS A 183 -12.13 -1.86 34.09
CA HIS A 183 -11.40 -2.10 35.33
C HIS A 183 -9.89 -2.30 35.15
N LEU A 184 -9.42 -2.52 33.91
CA LEU A 184 -8.00 -2.77 33.61
C LEU A 184 -7.26 -1.47 33.31
N GLN A 185 -5.94 -1.48 33.51
CA GLN A 185 -5.11 -0.38 33.01
C GLN A 185 -5.06 -0.36 31.49
N ASP A 186 -4.86 0.83 30.91
CA ASP A 186 -4.88 1.03 29.46
C ASP A 186 -3.91 0.09 28.69
N GLU A 187 -2.73 -0.20 29.24
CA GLU A 187 -1.76 -1.08 28.60
C GLU A 187 -2.26 -2.54 28.54
N GLU A 188 -2.79 -3.06 29.65
CA GLU A 188 -3.36 -4.41 29.75
C GLU A 188 -4.63 -4.53 28.90
N LYS A 189 -5.49 -3.51 28.93
CA LYS A 189 -6.70 -3.42 28.10
C LYS A 189 -6.34 -3.42 26.62
N GLY A 190 -5.33 -2.65 26.20
CA GLY A 190 -4.81 -2.65 24.83
C GLY A 190 -4.31 -4.02 24.40
N LYS A 191 -3.52 -4.70 25.25
CA LYS A 191 -3.05 -6.08 25.01
C LYS A 191 -4.19 -7.08 24.89
N LYS A 192 -5.18 -7.08 25.78
CA LYS A 192 -6.35 -7.98 25.70
C LYS A 192 -7.21 -7.72 24.46
N MET A 193 -7.45 -6.46 24.13
CA MET A 193 -8.18 -6.08 22.90
C MET A 193 -7.41 -6.52 21.64
N TRP A 194 -6.07 -6.48 21.66
CA TRP A 194 -5.25 -7.00 20.57
C TRP A 194 -5.35 -8.54 20.46
N SER A 195 -5.29 -9.27 21.57
CA SER A 195 -5.51 -10.73 21.55
C SER A 195 -6.89 -11.09 21.00
N LYS A 196 -7.95 -10.41 21.43
CA LYS A 196 -9.31 -10.61 20.91
C LYS A 196 -9.50 -10.27 19.42
N TYR A 197 -8.66 -9.38 18.90
CA TYR A 197 -8.60 -9.12 17.46
C TYR A 197 -7.95 -10.30 16.73
N LEU A 198 -6.80 -10.80 17.21
CA LEU A 198 -6.11 -11.96 16.63
C LEU A 198 -6.88 -13.28 16.76
N GLU A 199 -7.76 -13.44 17.77
CA GLU A 199 -8.73 -14.55 17.87
C GLU A 199 -9.71 -14.62 16.68
N ARG A 200 -9.78 -13.58 15.84
CA ARG A 200 -10.69 -13.47 14.69
C ARG A 200 -9.94 -13.27 13.37
N GLU A 201 -8.90 -12.44 13.40
CA GLU A 201 -8.17 -11.94 12.25
C GLU A 201 -6.66 -12.19 12.43
N ASP A 202 -6.16 -13.34 11.96
CA ASP A 202 -4.74 -13.68 12.02
C ASP A 202 -4.26 -14.12 10.63
N SER A 203 -3.40 -13.33 9.98
CA SER A 203 -2.80 -13.70 8.70
C SER A 203 -1.48 -12.99 8.45
N LYS A 204 -0.78 -13.38 7.38
CA LYS A 204 0.44 -12.68 6.94
C LYS A 204 0.21 -11.20 6.62
N ILE A 205 -1.02 -10.80 6.26
CA ILE A 205 -1.35 -9.40 6.02
C ILE A 205 -1.47 -8.64 7.34
N VAL A 206 -2.09 -9.25 8.36
CA VAL A 206 -2.15 -8.73 9.74
C VAL A 206 -0.76 -8.59 10.33
N ASP A 207 0.12 -9.59 10.14
CA ASP A 207 1.52 -9.59 10.60
C ASP A 207 2.35 -8.39 10.11
N LEU A 208 1.93 -7.76 9.01
CA LEU A 208 2.66 -6.71 8.30
C LEU A 208 2.01 -5.33 8.48
N PHE A 209 0.73 -5.20 8.12
CA PHE A 209 0.08 -3.90 7.93
C PHE A 209 -0.71 -3.42 9.16
N VAL A 210 -1.06 -4.30 10.10
CA VAL A 210 -2.02 -3.94 11.15
C VAL A 210 -1.33 -3.43 12.41
N GLY A 211 -1.63 -2.18 12.76
CA GLY A 211 -1.33 -1.56 14.05
C GLY A 211 -2.57 -1.44 14.93
N GLN A 212 -2.43 -0.78 16.09
CA GLN A 212 -3.53 -0.50 17.01
C GLN A 212 -3.48 0.97 17.44
N LEU A 213 -4.60 1.69 17.28
CA LEU A 213 -4.81 3.02 17.84
C LEU A 213 -5.44 2.91 19.22
N LYS A 214 -5.11 3.86 20.09
CA LYS A 214 -5.82 4.15 21.34
C LYS A 214 -6.61 5.44 21.18
N SER A 215 -7.94 5.34 21.21
CA SER A 215 -8.86 6.47 21.27
C SER A 215 -9.23 6.74 22.72
N SER A 216 -8.84 7.91 23.25
CA SER A 216 -9.21 8.36 24.59
C SER A 216 -10.30 9.43 24.51
N LEU A 217 -11.38 9.27 25.28
CA LEU A 217 -12.47 10.23 25.39
C LEU A 217 -12.68 10.65 26.85
N THR A 218 -12.33 11.89 27.18
CA THR A 218 -12.39 12.44 28.54
C THR A 218 -13.57 13.41 28.70
N CYS A 219 -14.43 13.19 29.69
CA CYS A 219 -15.53 14.11 29.99
C CYS A 219 -15.06 15.32 30.81
N SER A 220 -15.29 16.53 30.31
CA SER A 220 -14.86 17.76 31.00
C SER A 220 -15.64 18.07 32.28
N HIS A 221 -16.78 17.41 32.52
CA HIS A 221 -17.63 17.64 33.69
C HIS A 221 -17.31 16.72 34.88
N CYS A 222 -17.01 15.44 34.63
CA CYS A 222 -16.77 14.45 35.71
C CYS A 222 -15.39 13.80 35.65
N GLY A 223 -14.50 14.24 34.75
CA GLY A 223 -13.15 13.69 34.58
C GLY A 223 -13.08 12.27 34.04
N PHE A 224 -14.20 11.57 33.86
CA PHE A 224 -14.20 10.18 33.38
C PHE A 224 -13.58 10.07 31.99
N ARG A 225 -12.53 9.26 31.89
CA ARG A 225 -11.85 8.89 30.64
C ARG A 225 -12.28 7.48 30.24
N SER A 226 -12.90 7.35 29.08
CA SER A 226 -13.10 6.06 28.41
C SER A 226 -12.00 5.86 27.37
N THR A 227 -11.52 4.62 27.23
CA THR A 227 -10.48 4.25 26.25
C THR A 227 -10.94 3.08 25.39
N VAL A 228 -10.69 3.19 24.09
CA VAL A 228 -11.00 2.18 23.07
C VAL A 228 -9.74 1.90 22.26
N PHE A 229 -9.56 0.65 21.85
CA PHE A 229 -8.37 0.18 21.15
C PHE A 229 -8.75 -0.45 19.82
N ASP A 230 -8.51 0.28 18.73
CA ASP A 230 -9.00 -0.05 17.40
C ASP A 230 -7.84 -0.50 16.48
N PRO A 231 -7.96 -1.64 15.78
CA PRO A 231 -6.97 -2.04 14.78
C PRO A 231 -7.03 -1.12 13.56
N PHE A 232 -5.87 -0.78 12.98
CA PHE A 232 -5.78 0.02 11.76
C PHE A 232 -4.80 -0.60 10.75
N TRP A 233 -5.09 -0.45 9.46
CA TRP A 233 -4.34 -1.02 8.34
C TRP A 233 -3.58 0.06 7.55
N ASP A 234 -4.09 1.28 7.61
CA ASP A 234 -3.48 2.52 7.13
C ASP A 234 -3.93 3.67 8.04
N LEU A 235 -3.20 4.79 8.02
CA LEU A 235 -3.64 6.05 8.65
C LEU A 235 -3.96 7.08 7.58
N SER A 236 -5.21 7.51 7.54
CA SER A 236 -5.70 8.55 6.63
C SER A 236 -5.57 9.94 7.29
N LEU A 237 -4.46 10.62 7.01
CA LEU A 237 -4.04 11.86 7.67
C LEU A 237 -4.69 13.10 7.03
N PRO A 238 -5.28 14.01 7.84
CA PRO A 238 -5.67 15.33 7.35
C PRO A 238 -4.43 16.16 7.01
N ILE A 239 -4.48 16.90 5.90
CA ILE A 239 -3.40 17.81 5.51
C ILE A 239 -3.48 19.08 6.35
N ALA A 240 -2.43 19.36 7.12
CA ALA A 240 -2.35 20.56 7.94
C ALA A 240 -2.32 21.84 7.07
N LYS A 241 -2.92 22.92 7.57
CA LYS A 241 -2.87 24.25 6.96
C LYS A 241 -1.92 25.12 7.77
N LYS A 242 -0.88 25.67 7.14
CA LYS A 242 0.04 26.64 7.74
C LYS A 242 -0.09 27.99 7.04
N GLY A 243 0.06 29.08 7.81
CA GLY A 243 0.16 30.44 7.27
C GLY A 243 1.59 30.81 6.83
N TYR A 244 2.60 30.09 7.30
CA TYR A 244 4.00 30.27 6.96
C TYR A 244 4.77 28.94 7.04
N GLY A 245 5.76 28.76 6.17
CA GLY A 245 6.59 27.56 6.08
C GLY A 245 5.89 26.36 5.42
N GLU A 246 6.69 25.33 5.09
CA GLU A 246 6.18 24.11 4.46
C GLU A 246 5.38 23.23 5.43
N VAL A 247 4.40 22.51 4.89
CA VAL A 247 3.66 21.46 5.61
C VAL A 247 4.50 20.19 5.57
N SER A 248 4.78 19.59 6.72
CA SER A 248 5.46 18.31 6.83
C SER A 248 4.49 17.18 7.18
N LEU A 249 4.92 15.93 6.94
CA LEU A 249 4.19 14.74 7.36
C LEU A 249 3.95 14.71 8.87
N MET A 250 4.91 15.24 9.66
CA MET A 250 4.78 15.35 11.12
C MET A 250 3.68 16.33 11.52
N ASP A 251 3.43 17.40 10.75
CA ASP A 251 2.30 18.30 11.01
C ASP A 251 0.95 17.62 10.74
N CYS A 252 0.87 16.79 9.69
CA CYS A 252 -0.32 15.99 9.38
C CYS A 252 -0.57 14.91 10.46
N MET A 253 0.48 14.26 10.97
CA MET A 253 0.40 13.34 12.09
C MET A 253 -0.04 14.04 13.39
N ARG A 254 0.55 15.20 13.73
CA ARG A 254 0.13 16.03 14.88
C ARG A 254 -1.31 16.48 14.80
N LEU A 255 -1.81 16.78 13.59
CA LEU A 255 -3.21 17.11 13.37
C LEU A 255 -4.12 15.87 13.53
N PHE A 256 -3.66 14.69 13.13
CA PHE A 256 -4.39 13.42 13.33
C PHE A 256 -4.46 12.99 14.80
N THR A 257 -3.37 13.16 15.56
CA THR A 257 -3.30 12.84 17.00
C THR A 257 -3.63 14.04 17.90
N LYS A 258 -4.19 15.10 17.32
CA LYS A 258 -4.55 16.30 18.07
C LYS A 258 -5.60 15.95 19.12
N GLU A 259 -5.58 16.72 20.19
CA GLU A 259 -6.69 16.77 21.12
C GLU A 259 -7.84 17.62 20.51
N ASP A 260 -8.95 16.96 20.22
CA ASP A 260 -10.15 17.56 19.65
C ASP A 260 -11.24 17.75 20.71
N ILE A 261 -11.87 18.92 20.72
CA ILE A 261 -12.92 19.29 21.66
C ILE A 261 -14.28 19.03 21.01
N LEU A 262 -15.02 18.05 21.53
CA LEU A 262 -16.38 17.73 21.14
C LEU A 262 -17.35 18.54 22.00
N ASP A 263 -17.87 19.64 21.45
CA ASP A 263 -18.81 20.58 22.09
C ASP A 263 -19.97 20.90 21.13
N GLY A 264 -20.89 21.79 21.52
CA GLY A 264 -22.08 22.12 20.71
C GLY A 264 -22.91 20.88 20.33
N ASP A 265 -23.15 20.71 19.03
CA ASP A 265 -23.92 19.58 18.47
C ASP A 265 -23.14 18.25 18.47
N GLU A 266 -21.81 18.28 18.61
CA GLU A 266 -20.95 17.09 18.60
C GLU A 266 -20.80 16.45 20.00
N LYS A 267 -21.37 17.06 21.06
CA LYS A 267 -21.31 16.55 22.45
C LYS A 267 -21.70 15.08 22.55
N PRO A 268 -20.81 14.14 22.92
CA PRO A 268 -21.20 12.77 23.18
C PRO A 268 -21.94 12.64 24.51
N THR A 269 -22.72 11.57 24.67
CA THR A 269 -23.33 11.21 25.95
C THR A 269 -22.29 10.58 26.87
N CYS A 270 -21.98 11.23 27.98
CA CYS A 270 -21.02 10.70 28.96
C CYS A 270 -21.65 9.54 29.75
N TYR A 271 -21.01 8.37 29.74
CA TYR A 271 -21.49 7.17 30.42
C TYR A 271 -21.72 7.35 31.94
N ARG A 272 -20.88 8.13 32.64
CA ARG A 272 -21.08 8.41 34.07
C ARG A 272 -22.08 9.53 34.35
N CYS A 273 -22.12 10.59 33.55
CA CYS A 273 -23.09 11.69 33.74
C CYS A 273 -24.50 11.35 33.25
N LYS A 274 -24.67 10.31 32.41
CA LYS A 274 -25.92 9.98 31.69
C LYS A 274 -26.52 11.16 30.89
N ALA A 275 -25.66 12.09 30.46
CA ALA A 275 -26.05 13.32 29.78
C ALA A 275 -25.04 13.69 28.68
N ARG A 276 -25.48 14.47 27.68
CA ARG A 276 -24.59 15.04 26.66
C ARG A 276 -23.66 16.07 27.32
N ARG A 277 -22.35 15.84 27.22
CA ARG A 277 -21.32 16.69 27.85
C ARG A 277 -20.28 17.09 26.82
N ARG A 278 -19.64 18.25 27.04
CA ARG A 278 -18.39 18.57 26.38
C ARG A 278 -17.37 17.49 26.75
N CYS A 279 -16.71 16.95 25.74
CA CYS A 279 -15.69 15.94 25.92
C CYS A 279 -14.46 16.28 25.06
N THR A 280 -13.36 15.66 25.42
CA THR A 280 -12.06 15.82 24.78
C THR A 280 -11.68 14.47 24.21
N LYS A 281 -11.46 14.38 22.89
CA LYS A 281 -11.04 13.16 22.19
C LYS A 281 -9.60 13.28 21.73
N LYS A 282 -8.81 12.22 21.91
CA LYS A 282 -7.42 12.16 21.43
C LYS A 282 -7.06 10.76 20.94
N PHE A 283 -6.32 10.69 19.84
CA PHE A 283 -5.70 9.46 19.35
C PHE A 283 -4.21 9.39 19.73
N THR A 284 -3.74 8.19 20.03
CA THR A 284 -2.31 7.82 20.15
C THR A 284 -2.11 6.44 19.54
N VAL A 285 -0.92 6.10 19.08
CA VAL A 285 -0.61 4.78 18.51
C VAL A 285 -0.20 3.83 19.64
N GLN A 286 -0.99 2.78 19.90
CA GLN A 286 -0.68 1.77 20.92
C GLN A 286 0.26 0.68 20.38
N LYS A 287 0.10 0.34 19.10
CA LYS A 287 0.95 -0.64 18.40
C LYS A 287 1.22 -0.14 16.98
N PHE A 288 2.50 -0.06 16.65
CA PHE A 288 2.99 0.28 15.31
C PHE A 288 3.06 -0.99 14.42
N PRO A 289 2.64 -0.92 13.13
CA PRO A 289 2.75 -2.02 12.18
C PRO A 289 4.18 -2.17 11.63
N LYS A 290 4.53 -3.30 11.02
CA LYS A 290 5.85 -3.46 10.36
C LYS A 290 5.93 -2.67 9.07
N ILE A 291 4.82 -2.61 8.33
CA ILE A 291 4.61 -1.79 7.15
C ILE A 291 3.54 -0.76 7.50
N LEU A 292 3.94 0.51 7.57
CA LEU A 292 3.04 1.62 7.86
C LEU A 292 2.60 2.28 6.55
N VAL A 293 1.30 2.24 6.29
CA VAL A 293 0.68 2.94 5.16
C VAL A 293 0.10 4.26 5.64
N LEU A 294 0.54 5.37 5.05
CA LEU A 294 0.04 6.71 5.35
C LEU A 294 -0.63 7.31 4.11
N HIS A 295 -1.94 7.51 4.19
CA HIS A 295 -2.73 8.17 3.16
C HIS A 295 -2.90 9.64 3.48
N LEU A 296 -2.56 10.53 2.54
CA LEU A 296 -2.80 11.96 2.67
C LEU A 296 -4.20 12.29 2.15
N LYS A 297 -5.12 12.74 3.01
CA LYS A 297 -6.51 13.10 2.66
C LYS A 297 -6.56 14.34 1.75
N ARG A 298 -6.24 14.14 0.47
CA ARG A 298 -6.21 15.18 -0.57
C ARG A 298 -7.59 15.51 -1.12
N PHE A 299 -8.57 14.63 -1.00
CA PHE A 299 -9.91 14.86 -1.52
C PHE A 299 -10.83 15.36 -0.40
N SER A 300 -11.42 16.54 -0.60
CA SER A 300 -12.34 17.15 0.36
C SER A 300 -13.78 16.70 0.12
N GLU A 301 -14.48 16.33 1.21
CA GLU A 301 -15.92 16.01 1.24
C GLU A 301 -16.84 17.26 1.15
N ALA A 302 -16.28 18.46 0.95
CA ALA A 302 -17.06 19.69 0.83
C ALA A 302 -17.97 19.70 -0.42
N ARG A 303 -19.04 20.51 -0.38
CA ARG A 303 -20.06 20.67 -1.45
C ARG A 303 -19.50 20.93 -2.86
N ARG A 304 -18.24 21.37 -2.99
CA ARG A 304 -17.45 21.31 -4.22
C ARG A 304 -16.19 20.51 -3.93
N THR A 305 -16.15 19.27 -4.40
CA THR A 305 -14.99 18.39 -4.21
C THR A 305 -13.80 18.96 -4.97
N SER A 306 -12.68 19.12 -4.27
CA SER A 306 -11.43 19.62 -4.84
C SER A 306 -10.25 18.82 -4.28
N LYS A 307 -9.19 18.68 -5.09
CA LYS A 307 -7.94 18.03 -4.70
C LYS A 307 -7.01 19.06 -4.08
N LEU A 308 -6.53 18.79 -2.87
CA LEU A 308 -5.47 19.54 -2.21
C LEU A 308 -4.13 19.22 -2.86
N SER A 309 -3.59 20.17 -3.61
CA SER A 309 -2.25 20.13 -4.24
C SER A 309 -1.11 20.52 -3.30
N THR A 310 -1.39 20.72 -2.01
CA THR A 310 -0.40 21.08 -0.97
C THR A 310 0.80 20.13 -1.01
N PHE A 311 2.01 20.68 -1.20
CA PHE A 311 3.23 19.93 -1.00
C PHE A 311 3.35 19.54 0.48
N VAL A 312 3.55 18.25 0.74
CA VAL A 312 3.75 17.72 2.09
C VAL A 312 5.15 17.14 2.12
N HIS A 313 6.05 17.73 2.89
CA HIS A 313 7.40 17.22 3.06
C HIS A 313 7.37 15.96 3.93
N PHE A 314 7.72 14.82 3.35
CA PHE A 314 7.86 13.55 4.05
C PHE A 314 9.32 13.06 4.02
N PRO A 315 9.90 12.61 5.15
CA PRO A 315 11.27 12.12 5.18
C PRO A 315 11.36 10.73 4.53
N MET A 316 12.39 10.52 3.70
CA MET A 316 12.60 9.24 3.00
C MET A 316 13.28 8.17 3.88
N LYS A 317 13.92 8.59 4.97
CA LYS A 317 14.55 7.75 5.97
C LYS A 317 14.28 8.30 7.36
N ASP A 318 14.39 7.44 8.36
CA ASP A 318 14.39 7.80 9.77
C ASP A 318 13.18 8.65 10.20
N LEU A 319 11.98 8.33 9.67
CA LEU A 319 10.71 8.89 10.11
C LEU A 319 10.43 8.38 11.53
N ASP A 320 10.74 9.21 12.52
CA ASP A 320 10.51 8.91 13.93
C ASP A 320 9.09 9.31 14.35
N LEU A 321 8.27 8.31 14.68
CA LEU A 321 6.89 8.48 15.12
C LEU A 321 6.69 8.32 16.63
N ARG A 322 7.77 8.27 17.42
CA ARG A 322 7.70 8.07 18.89
C ARG A 322 6.88 9.15 19.59
N GLU A 323 6.84 10.38 19.10
CA GLU A 323 5.99 11.46 19.67
C GLU A 323 4.47 11.17 19.60
N PHE A 324 4.05 10.20 18.79
CA PHE A 324 2.65 9.78 18.63
C PHE A 324 2.29 8.49 19.37
N ALA A 325 3.28 7.84 20.00
CA ALA A 325 3.10 6.58 20.70
C ALA A 325 2.30 6.74 22.00
N SER A 326 1.64 5.66 22.43
CA SER A 326 1.03 5.57 23.77
C SER A 326 2.06 5.31 24.87
N ASP A 327 3.23 4.79 24.50
CA ASP A 327 4.36 4.47 25.37
C ASP A 327 5.68 4.77 24.64
N ASN A 328 6.64 5.37 25.35
CA ASN A 328 7.94 5.78 24.85
C ASN A 328 8.86 4.59 24.52
N SER A 329 8.52 3.36 24.94
CA SER A 329 9.32 2.16 24.72
C SER A 329 9.28 1.60 23.28
N THR A 330 8.40 2.10 22.42
CA THR A 330 8.15 1.51 21.11
C THR A 330 9.18 1.88 20.05
N ASN A 331 9.74 0.89 19.33
CA ASN A 331 10.43 1.16 18.06
C ASN A 331 9.39 1.58 17.00
N ALA A 332 9.48 2.83 16.58
CA ALA A 332 8.56 3.48 15.64
C ALA A 332 9.32 4.37 14.64
N VAL A 333 10.55 4.00 14.27
CA VAL A 333 11.36 4.67 13.26
C VAL A 333 11.18 3.94 11.92
N TYR A 334 10.92 4.68 10.84
CA TYR A 334 10.57 4.09 9.54
C TYR A 334 11.36 4.65 8.35
N ASN A 335 11.55 3.82 7.33
CA ASN A 335 12.12 4.22 6.03
C ASN A 335 11.06 4.11 4.93
N LEU A 336 11.05 5.08 4.00
CA LEU A 336 10.14 5.08 2.86
C LEU A 336 10.66 4.13 1.78
N TYR A 337 9.81 3.23 1.29
CA TYR A 337 10.17 2.34 0.17
C TYR A 337 9.22 2.43 -1.03
N ALA A 338 7.99 2.94 -0.88
CA ALA A 338 7.12 3.21 -2.02
C ALA A 338 6.17 4.39 -1.82
N VAL A 339 5.74 5.00 -2.93
CA VAL A 339 4.77 6.09 -3.00
C VAL A 339 3.82 5.84 -4.16
N SER A 340 2.52 5.79 -3.88
CA SER A 340 1.49 5.95 -4.92
C SER A 340 1.24 7.45 -5.09
N ASN A 341 1.51 7.97 -6.28
CA ASN A 341 1.26 9.35 -6.68
C ASN A 341 -0.02 9.43 -7.50
N HIS A 342 -0.73 10.53 -7.38
CA HIS A 342 -1.89 10.85 -8.20
C HIS A 342 -1.73 12.25 -8.82
N SER A 343 -1.79 12.35 -10.15
CA SER A 343 -1.85 13.62 -10.89
C SER A 343 -3.25 13.83 -11.47
N GLY A 344 -3.70 15.08 -11.60
CA GLY A 344 -5.08 15.42 -12.01
C GLY A 344 -6.01 15.82 -10.86
N THR A 345 -7.32 15.59 -11.04
CA THR A 345 -8.44 16.17 -10.26
C THR A 345 -9.24 15.13 -9.45
N THR A 346 -10.27 15.55 -8.71
CA THR A 346 -11.22 14.64 -8.04
C THR A 346 -12.08 13.82 -8.98
N MET A 347 -12.33 14.29 -10.21
CA MET A 347 -13.21 13.62 -11.19
C MET A 347 -12.45 12.82 -12.24
N GLY A 348 -11.14 12.99 -12.29
CA GLY A 348 -10.27 12.18 -13.15
C GLY A 348 -8.81 12.64 -13.09
N GLY A 349 -7.92 11.68 -13.27
CA GLY A 349 -6.48 11.85 -13.18
C GLY A 349 -5.72 10.60 -13.63
N HIS A 350 -4.50 10.45 -13.13
CA HIS A 350 -3.62 9.33 -13.42
C HIS A 350 -2.75 8.98 -12.22
N TYR A 351 -2.56 7.69 -11.97
CA TYR A 351 -1.73 7.19 -10.87
C TYR A 351 -0.40 6.63 -11.37
N THR A 352 0.67 6.84 -10.60
CA THR A 352 1.99 6.24 -10.83
C THR A 352 2.65 5.86 -9.52
N ALA A 353 3.41 4.78 -9.50
CA ALA A 353 4.16 4.38 -8.31
C ALA A 353 5.63 4.78 -8.41
N TYR A 354 6.19 5.32 -7.34
CA TYR A 354 7.64 5.41 -7.15
C TYR A 354 8.02 4.34 -6.13
N CYS A 355 8.86 3.38 -6.50
CA CYS A 355 9.30 2.33 -5.58
C CYS A 355 10.82 2.26 -5.54
N ARG A 356 11.35 2.04 -4.34
CA ARG A 356 12.74 1.68 -4.09
C ARG A 356 12.90 0.18 -4.29
N ASN A 357 13.69 -0.23 -5.28
CA ASN A 357 13.95 -1.64 -5.52
C ASN A 357 14.75 -2.22 -4.32
N PRO A 358 14.28 -3.27 -3.62
CA PRO A 358 14.97 -3.79 -2.43
C PRO A 358 16.35 -4.40 -2.72
N SER A 359 16.63 -4.79 -3.97
CA SER A 359 17.89 -5.46 -4.35
C SER A 359 19.01 -4.49 -4.73
N SER A 360 18.70 -3.38 -5.41
CA SER A 360 19.67 -2.33 -5.75
C SER A 360 19.66 -1.15 -4.76
N GLY A 361 18.54 -0.94 -4.06
CA GLY A 361 18.32 0.24 -3.22
C GLY A 361 18.00 1.52 -3.98
N GLU A 362 17.93 1.48 -5.31
CA GLU A 362 17.62 2.62 -6.20
C GLU A 362 16.11 2.80 -6.41
N TRP A 363 15.72 4.00 -6.85
CA TRP A 363 14.32 4.35 -7.08
C TRP A 363 13.94 4.23 -8.57
N TYR A 364 12.74 3.74 -8.81
CA TYR A 364 12.15 3.62 -10.15
C TYR A 364 10.73 4.18 -10.15
N THR A 365 10.37 4.86 -11.24
CA THR A 365 9.00 5.21 -11.57
C THR A 365 8.36 4.06 -12.36
N PHE A 366 7.18 3.63 -11.92
CA PHE A 366 6.31 2.68 -12.58
C PHE A 366 5.06 3.42 -13.05
N ASN A 367 4.96 3.65 -14.36
CA ASN A 367 3.86 4.33 -15.02
C ASN A 367 3.22 3.34 -16.02
N ASP A 368 2.25 2.56 -15.53
CA ASP A 368 1.68 1.40 -16.21
C ASP A 368 2.78 0.51 -16.82
N SER A 369 2.80 0.34 -18.14
CA SER A 369 3.75 -0.50 -18.86
C SER A 369 5.20 0.01 -18.83
N ARG A 370 5.45 1.26 -18.41
CA ARG A 370 6.76 1.90 -18.47
C ARG A 370 7.41 1.94 -17.10
N VAL A 371 8.60 1.35 -16.99
CA VAL A 371 9.48 1.47 -15.82
C VAL A 371 10.71 2.29 -16.20
N THR A 372 11.06 3.29 -15.39
CA THR A 372 12.25 4.13 -15.61
C THR A 372 12.98 4.39 -14.29
N PRO A 373 14.32 4.36 -14.25
CA PRO A 373 15.07 4.81 -13.09
C PRO A 373 14.76 6.29 -12.80
N MET A 374 14.80 6.69 -11.53
CA MET A 374 14.56 8.06 -11.10
C MET A 374 15.51 8.46 -9.96
N SER A 375 15.82 9.75 -9.86
CA SER A 375 16.59 10.26 -8.73
C SER A 375 15.75 10.22 -7.44
N SER A 376 16.39 9.89 -6.31
CA SER A 376 15.78 10.00 -4.98
C SER A 376 15.29 11.43 -4.67
N SER A 377 15.90 12.46 -5.28
CA SER A 377 15.43 13.84 -5.16
C SER A 377 14.04 14.09 -5.75
N GLN A 378 13.58 13.27 -6.70
CA GLN A 378 12.29 13.42 -7.40
C GLN A 378 11.14 12.68 -6.70
N VAL A 379 11.41 11.85 -5.69
CA VAL A 379 10.40 11.02 -5.01
C VAL A 379 9.41 11.88 -4.20
N ARG A 380 9.87 13.03 -3.69
CA ARG A 380 9.02 13.99 -2.96
C ARG A 380 8.33 14.93 -3.95
N SER A 381 7.01 14.82 -4.06
CA SER A 381 6.18 15.63 -4.94
C SER A 381 4.86 16.04 -4.27
N SER A 382 4.17 17.03 -4.83
CA SER A 382 2.79 17.38 -4.46
C SER A 382 1.76 16.32 -4.83
N ASP A 383 2.11 15.41 -5.74
CA ASP A 383 1.22 14.35 -6.23
C ASP A 383 1.26 13.08 -5.35
N ALA A 384 2.23 12.95 -4.45
CA ALA A 384 2.30 11.87 -3.47
C ALA A 384 1.00 11.76 -2.66
N TYR A 385 0.37 10.59 -2.68
CA TYR A 385 -0.99 10.37 -2.17
C TYR A 385 -1.05 9.28 -1.10
N VAL A 386 -0.43 8.12 -1.35
CA VAL A 386 -0.26 7.04 -0.35
C VAL A 386 1.23 6.74 -0.21
N LEU A 387 1.75 6.85 1.01
CA LEU A 387 3.14 6.59 1.36
C LEU A 387 3.25 5.22 2.04
N PHE A 388 4.23 4.42 1.63
CA PHE A 388 4.53 3.11 2.19
C PHE A 388 5.89 3.14 2.89
N TYR A 389 5.83 2.92 4.20
CA TYR A 389 6.97 2.94 5.10
C TYR A 389 7.22 1.55 5.69
N GLU A 390 8.47 1.12 5.75
CA GLU A 390 8.90 -0.10 6.43
C GLU A 390 9.64 0.26 7.73
N LEU A 391 9.42 -0.51 8.80
CA LEU A 391 10.09 -0.29 10.07
C LEU A 391 11.61 -0.36 9.85
N ALA A 392 12.33 0.68 10.26
CA ALA A 392 13.77 0.71 10.16
C ALA A 392 14.35 -0.48 10.94
N SER A 393 15.18 -1.28 10.27
CA SER A 393 15.96 -2.31 10.93
C SER A 393 16.83 -1.62 11.98
N SER A 394 16.63 -1.97 13.25
CA SER A 394 17.65 -1.69 14.24
C SER A 394 18.94 -2.37 13.78
N LEU A 395 19.95 -1.58 13.46
CA LEU A 395 21.32 -2.05 13.49
C LEU A 395 21.49 -2.72 14.85
N ARG A 396 21.76 -4.04 14.84
CA ARG A 396 22.25 -4.72 16.03
C ARG A 396 23.60 -4.07 16.33
N MET A 397 23.63 -3.19 17.33
CA MET A 397 24.85 -2.85 18.05
C MET A 397 25.37 -4.10 18.77
#